data_AF-A0A0C2GZ08-F1
#
_entry.id   AF-A0A0C2GZ08-F1
#
_cell.length_a   1.000
_cell.length_b   1.000
_cell.length_c   1.000
_cell.angle_alpha   90.00
_cell.angle_beta   90.00
_cell.angle_gamma   90.00
#
_symmetry.space_group_name_H-M   'P 1'
#
loop_
_entity.id
_entity.type
_entity.pdbx_description
1 polymer ?
#
loop_
_entity_poly.entity_id
_entity_poly.type
_entity_poly.pdbx_seq_one_letter_code
_entity_poly.pdbx_strand_id
1 'polypeptide(L)'
;MFYRGEMAEVIAREMAEGGGIITKKDLAPYKTIFYDQLTNISAEIVMYGAPPPSSFAVTHLIVSVMSAMYPEGHEADIRNDPKVIHHFVEAMKCAYVQRRAIEETFRTLLGDSAFVSSVLELGRNMTTKEHTRWIVRRMRDVAQPATYYGGINLTQVPDHATSQVSVLDEYGNGVLATTTINR
;
A
#
# COMPACT_ATOMS: atom_id res chain seq x y z
N MET A 1 -21.11 -6.27 -23.40
CA MET A 1 -19.96 -6.85 -24.13
C MET A 1 -18.99 -7.58 -23.18
N PHE A 2 -18.25 -6.88 -22.30
CA PHE A 2 -17.17 -7.51 -21.50
C PHE A 2 -17.64 -8.47 -20.39
N TYR A 3 -18.41 -7.99 -19.40
CA TYR A 3 -18.76 -8.77 -18.20
C TYR A 3 -20.00 -9.68 -18.32
N ARG A 4 -20.84 -9.45 -19.33
CA ARG A 4 -22.15 -10.12 -19.52
C ARG A 4 -22.45 -10.54 -20.96
N GLY A 5 -21.50 -10.33 -21.88
CA GLY A 5 -21.69 -10.63 -23.29
C GLY A 5 -20.67 -11.63 -23.79
N GLU A 6 -20.41 -11.61 -25.10
CA GLU A 6 -19.52 -12.54 -25.81
C GLU A 6 -18.14 -12.71 -25.16
N MET A 7 -17.50 -11.63 -24.73
CA MET A 7 -16.19 -11.69 -24.06
C MET A 7 -16.23 -12.47 -22.74
N ALA A 8 -17.32 -12.36 -21.96
CA ALA A 8 -17.46 -13.15 -20.74
C ALA A 8 -17.56 -14.65 -21.05
N GLU A 9 -18.11 -14.99 -22.22
CA GLU A 9 -18.18 -16.39 -22.67
C GLU A 9 -16.83 -16.93 -23.12
N VAL A 10 -16.07 -16.12 -23.87
CA VAL A 10 -14.71 -16.46 -24.25
C VAL A 10 -13.85 -16.65 -23.01
N ILE A 11 -13.85 -15.69 -22.07
CA ILE A 11 -13.06 -15.79 -20.83
C ILE A 11 -13.45 -17.04 -20.04
N ALA A 12 -14.73 -17.31 -19.83
CA ALA A 12 -15.16 -18.48 -19.04
C ALA A 12 -14.81 -19.82 -19.72
N ARG A 13 -14.83 -19.87 -21.06
CA ARG A 13 -14.44 -21.07 -21.81
C ARG A 13 -12.93 -21.33 -21.68
N GLU A 14 -12.11 -20.32 -21.95
CA GLU A 14 -10.64 -20.42 -21.82
C GLU A 14 -10.23 -20.80 -20.39
N MET A 15 -10.89 -20.22 -19.38
CA MET A 15 -10.65 -20.58 -17.98
C MET A 15 -11.02 -22.04 -17.70
N ALA A 16 -12.16 -22.54 -18.19
CA ALA A 16 -12.53 -23.94 -18.01
C ALA A 16 -11.55 -24.91 -18.71
N GLU A 17 -11.11 -24.58 -19.93
CA GLU A 17 -10.16 -25.37 -20.70
C GLU A 17 -8.76 -25.38 -20.07
N GLY A 18 -8.33 -24.24 -19.49
CA GLY A 18 -7.06 -24.09 -18.78
C GLY A 18 -7.06 -24.55 -17.32
N GLY A 19 -8.16 -25.10 -16.81
CA GLY A 19 -8.28 -25.54 -15.40
C GLY A 19 -8.43 -24.41 -14.37
N GLY A 20 -8.78 -23.21 -14.83
CA GLY A 20 -9.07 -22.03 -14.02
C GLY A 20 -10.48 -22.03 -13.41
N ILE A 21 -10.70 -21.13 -12.45
CA ILE A 21 -11.89 -21.12 -11.59
C ILE A 21 -12.94 -20.05 -11.94
N ILE A 22 -12.61 -19.11 -12.84
CA ILE A 22 -13.49 -17.96 -13.14
C ILE A 22 -14.59 -18.38 -14.11
N THR A 23 -15.85 -18.10 -13.74
CA THR A 23 -17.03 -18.40 -14.54
C THR A 23 -17.77 -17.13 -14.99
N LYS A 24 -18.72 -17.29 -15.94
CA LYS A 24 -19.65 -16.21 -16.31
C LYS A 24 -20.42 -15.64 -15.10
N LYS A 25 -20.71 -16.48 -14.11
CA LYS A 25 -21.45 -16.08 -12.91
C LYS A 25 -20.61 -15.17 -12.02
N ASP A 26 -19.29 -15.31 -12.03
CA ASP A 26 -18.36 -14.46 -11.27
C ASP A 26 -18.15 -13.12 -11.97
N LEU A 27 -18.11 -13.10 -13.31
CA LEU A 27 -17.93 -11.89 -14.10
C LEU A 27 -19.18 -10.98 -14.09
N ALA A 28 -20.39 -11.56 -14.12
CA ALA A 28 -21.63 -10.81 -14.25
C ALA A 28 -21.88 -9.75 -13.14
N PRO A 29 -21.67 -10.04 -11.84
CA PRO A 29 -21.90 -9.07 -10.77
C PRO A 29 -20.74 -8.09 -10.54
N TYR A 30 -19.59 -8.28 -11.19
CA TYR A 30 -18.41 -7.44 -10.97
C TYR A 30 -18.69 -5.96 -11.29
N LYS A 31 -18.30 -5.08 -10.37
CA LYS A 31 -18.37 -3.62 -10.52
C LYS A 31 -17.17 -2.97 -9.86
N THR A 32 -16.69 -1.88 -10.45
CA THR A 32 -15.66 -1.03 -9.84
C THR A 32 -16.23 -0.31 -8.62
N ILE A 33 -15.43 -0.23 -7.56
CA ILE A 33 -15.78 0.50 -6.34
C ILE A 33 -15.03 1.83 -6.35
N PHE A 34 -15.74 2.92 -6.05
CA PHE A 34 -15.16 4.24 -5.91
C PHE A 34 -14.87 4.51 -4.43
N TYR A 35 -13.67 5.01 -4.16
CA TYR A 35 -13.26 5.43 -2.83
C TYR A 35 -12.84 6.89 -2.87
N ASP A 36 -13.21 7.64 -1.85
CA ASP A 36 -12.75 9.01 -1.64
C ASP A 36 -12.02 9.06 -0.29
N GLN A 37 -10.69 8.97 -0.31
CA GLN A 37 -9.86 8.98 0.89
C GLN A 37 -8.64 9.90 0.69
N LEU A 38 -8.56 10.91 1.56
CA LEU A 38 -7.50 11.91 1.61
C LEU A 38 -6.75 11.78 2.92
N THR A 39 -5.42 11.81 2.86
CA THR A 39 -4.57 11.74 4.06
C THR A 39 -3.51 12.82 4.02
N ASN A 40 -3.48 13.67 5.04
CA ASN A 40 -2.50 14.73 5.16
C ASN A 40 -1.14 14.14 5.58
N ILE A 41 -0.05 14.60 4.96
CA ILE A 41 1.32 14.33 5.43
C ILE A 41 1.77 15.47 6.33
N SER A 42 1.63 16.72 5.86
CA SER A 42 1.98 17.94 6.59
C SER A 42 0.82 18.95 6.55
N ALA A 43 1.06 20.18 7.02
CA ALA A 43 0.07 21.27 6.88
C ALA A 43 -0.11 21.70 5.42
N GLU A 44 0.87 21.46 4.56
CA GLU A 44 0.94 21.97 3.19
C GLU A 44 0.90 20.86 2.13
N ILE A 45 1.19 19.61 2.52
CA ILE A 45 1.26 18.47 1.60
C ILE A 45 0.21 17.41 1.99
N VAL A 46 -0.63 17.07 1.01
CA VAL A 46 -1.65 16.01 1.09
C VAL A 46 -1.25 14.86 0.17
N MET A 47 -1.38 13.63 0.65
CA MET A 47 -1.21 12.44 -0.16
C MET A 47 -2.55 11.78 -0.44
N TYR A 48 -2.76 11.46 -1.72
CA TYR A 48 -3.95 10.79 -2.22
C TYR A 48 -3.64 9.33 -2.50
N GLY A 49 -4.51 8.44 -2.06
CA GLY A 49 -4.37 7.03 -2.39
C GLY A 49 -5.53 6.17 -1.95
N ALA A 50 -5.63 5.00 -2.57
CA ALA A 50 -6.72 4.08 -2.32
C ALA A 50 -6.63 3.49 -0.90
N PRO A 51 -7.77 3.30 -0.20
CA PRO A 51 -7.80 2.50 1.02
C PRO A 51 -7.46 1.04 0.72
N PRO A 52 -7.32 0.21 1.76
CA PRO A 52 -7.27 -1.24 1.60
C PRO A 52 -8.39 -1.74 0.67
N PRO A 53 -8.11 -2.64 -0.28
CA PRO A 53 -6.99 -3.60 -0.33
C PRO A 53 -5.63 -3.04 -0.80
N SER A 54 -5.56 -1.77 -1.20
CA SER A 54 -4.27 -1.12 -1.49
C SER A 54 -3.38 -1.02 -0.24
N SER A 55 -2.07 -1.09 -0.46
CA SER A 55 -1.05 -0.89 0.59
C SER A 55 -0.59 0.56 0.73
N PHE A 56 -1.39 1.53 0.25
CA PHE A 56 -1.07 2.96 0.30
C PHE A 56 -0.71 3.45 1.71
N ALA A 57 -1.43 2.98 2.75
CA ALA A 57 -1.18 3.37 4.13
C ALA A 57 0.27 3.08 4.59
N VAL A 58 0.92 2.05 4.03
CA VAL A 58 2.34 1.75 4.29
C VAL A 58 3.23 2.84 3.70
N THR A 59 2.96 3.25 2.46
CA THR A 59 3.72 4.30 1.79
C THR A 59 3.52 5.64 2.50
N HIS A 60 2.28 5.97 2.87
CA HIS A 60 1.96 7.17 3.64
C HIS A 60 2.74 7.22 4.96
N LEU A 61 2.78 6.10 5.70
CA LEU A 61 3.51 6.02 6.95
C LEU A 61 5.02 6.21 6.76
N ILE A 62 5.64 5.60 5.73
CA ILE A 62 7.07 5.78 5.43
C ILE A 62 7.37 7.26 5.18
N VAL A 63 6.58 7.92 4.33
CA VAL A 63 6.75 9.34 4.00
C VAL A 63 6.53 10.22 5.24
N SER A 64 5.51 9.92 6.04
CA SER A 64 5.19 10.68 7.26
C SER A 64 6.28 10.57 8.32
N VAL A 65 6.87 9.38 8.49
CA VAL A 65 8.01 9.16 9.40
C VAL A 65 9.23 9.95 8.94
N MET A 66 9.57 9.88 7.65
CA MET A 66 10.71 10.64 7.12
C MET A 66 10.49 12.15 7.22
N SER A 67 9.29 12.64 6.93
CA SER A 67 8.94 14.06 7.06
C SER A 67 8.97 14.54 8.53
N ALA A 68 8.65 13.66 9.49
CA ALA A 68 8.73 14.00 10.91
C ALA A 68 10.17 14.05 11.43
N MET A 69 11.06 13.20 10.90
CA MET A 69 12.49 13.17 11.29
C MET A 69 13.32 14.24 10.56
N TYR A 70 12.95 14.53 9.32
CA TYR A 70 13.64 15.45 8.43
C TYR A 70 12.64 16.46 7.85
N PRO A 71 12.14 17.40 8.68
CA PRO A 71 11.26 18.45 8.20
C PRO A 71 11.95 19.35 7.18
N GLU A 72 11.17 20.16 6.47
CA GLU A 72 11.70 21.16 5.56
C GLU A 72 12.68 22.11 6.28
N GLY A 73 13.81 22.40 5.63
CA GLY A 73 14.90 23.19 6.23
C GLY A 73 15.85 22.40 7.13
N HIS A 74 15.69 21.08 7.28
CA HIS A 74 16.67 20.25 7.99
C HIS A 74 18.04 20.26 7.27
N GLU A 75 19.12 20.40 8.04
CA GLU A 75 20.50 20.57 7.51
C GLU A 75 21.12 19.28 6.92
N ALA A 76 20.39 18.16 6.91
CA ALA A 76 20.94 16.87 6.50
C ALA A 76 20.87 16.74 4.97
N ASP A 77 21.90 16.15 4.36
CA ASP A 77 21.84 15.78 2.96
C ASP A 77 20.96 14.53 2.79
N ILE A 78 19.70 14.76 2.42
CA ILE A 78 18.68 13.71 2.27
C ILE A 78 19.10 12.64 1.25
N ARG A 79 19.98 12.96 0.29
CA ARG A 79 20.37 12.02 -0.78
C ARG A 79 21.60 11.19 -0.44
N ASN A 80 22.57 11.77 0.27
CA ASN A 80 23.88 11.13 0.44
C ASN A 80 24.26 10.84 1.89
N ASP A 81 23.53 11.34 2.89
CA ASP A 81 23.83 11.05 4.29
C ASP A 81 23.49 9.58 4.63
N PRO A 82 24.48 8.75 5.03
CA PRO A 82 24.24 7.37 5.42
C PRO A 82 23.23 7.22 6.57
N LYS A 83 23.13 8.22 7.46
CA LYS A 83 22.16 8.23 8.56
C LYS A 83 20.73 8.39 8.04
N VAL A 84 20.53 9.24 7.02
CA VAL A 84 19.22 9.40 6.37
C VAL A 84 18.82 8.10 5.67
N ILE A 85 19.75 7.48 4.94
CA ILE A 85 19.50 6.20 4.26
C ILE A 85 19.17 5.10 5.28
N HIS A 86 19.91 5.04 6.40
CA HIS A 86 19.61 4.13 7.50
C HIS A 86 18.19 4.34 8.05
N HIS A 87 17.82 5.58 8.38
CA HIS A 87 16.47 5.89 8.87
C HIS A 87 15.38 5.55 7.84
N PHE A 88 15.64 5.76 6.55
CA PHE A 88 14.70 5.39 5.50
C PHE A 88 14.46 3.88 5.44
N VAL A 89 15.53 3.08 5.50
CA VAL A 89 15.44 1.62 5.55
C VAL A 89 14.71 1.14 6.81
N GLU A 90 14.99 1.75 7.96
CA GLU A 90 14.32 1.43 9.23
C GLU A 90 12.83 1.81 9.21
N ALA A 91 12.48 2.96 8.62
CA ALA A 91 11.10 3.39 8.44
C ALA A 91 10.33 2.41 7.54
N MET A 92 10.95 1.93 6.45
CA MET A 92 10.39 0.88 5.60
C MET A 92 10.12 -0.39 6.41
N LYS A 93 11.13 -0.93 7.11
CA LYS A 93 10.96 -2.15 7.92
C LYS A 93 9.81 -2.02 8.91
N CYS A 94 9.75 -0.90 9.64
CA CYS A 94 8.67 -0.62 10.60
C CYS A 94 7.30 -0.56 9.92
N ALA A 95 7.18 0.15 8.80
CA ALA A 95 5.90 0.31 8.09
C ALA A 95 5.42 -1.00 7.44
N TYR A 96 6.31 -1.78 6.84
CA TYR A 96 5.97 -3.08 6.25
C TYR A 96 5.55 -4.10 7.31
N VAL A 97 6.05 -3.98 8.54
CA VAL A 97 5.64 -4.83 9.67
C VAL A 97 4.27 -4.45 10.23
N GLN A 98 3.86 -3.17 10.14
CA GLN A 98 2.49 -2.76 10.50
C GLN A 98 1.42 -3.48 9.67
N ARG A 99 1.79 -3.97 8.48
CA ARG A 99 0.95 -4.90 7.72
C ARG A 99 0.57 -6.15 8.52
N ARG A 100 1.17 -6.46 9.67
CA ARG A 100 0.98 -7.74 10.41
C ARG A 100 0.86 -7.61 11.94
N ALA A 101 0.91 -6.42 12.53
CA ALA A 101 1.12 -6.27 13.98
C ALA A 101 -0.07 -5.61 14.72
N ILE A 102 -1.09 -6.42 15.06
CA ILE A 102 -1.89 -6.25 16.28
C ILE A 102 -2.03 -7.64 16.90
N GLU A 103 -1.75 -7.70 18.20
CA GLU A 103 -1.58 -8.89 19.02
C GLU A 103 -2.70 -9.91 18.80
N GLU A 104 -2.32 -11.20 18.74
CA GLU A 104 -3.19 -12.40 18.67
C GLU A 104 -3.61 -12.96 17.31
N THR A 105 -3.31 -12.35 16.15
CA THR A 105 -3.56 -13.05 14.87
C THR A 105 -2.54 -12.73 13.79
N PHE A 106 -1.78 -13.75 13.37
CA PHE A 106 -0.85 -13.75 12.23
C PHE A 106 -1.58 -13.57 10.88
N ARG A 107 -2.24 -12.43 10.66
CA ARG A 107 -2.83 -12.05 9.38
C ARG A 107 -2.06 -10.87 8.81
N THR A 108 -1.82 -10.88 7.51
CA THR A 108 -1.61 -9.63 6.78
C THR A 108 -2.86 -8.78 6.97
N LEU A 109 -2.80 -7.80 7.85
CA LEU A 109 -3.88 -6.93 8.24
C LEU A 109 -4.23 -5.89 7.15
N LEU A 110 -3.48 -5.85 6.05
CA LEU A 110 -3.94 -5.22 4.82
C LEU A 110 -4.49 -6.32 3.91
N GLY A 111 -5.77 -6.21 3.62
CA GLY A 111 -6.55 -7.15 2.83
C GLY A 111 -7.83 -6.47 2.34
N ASP A 112 -8.76 -7.27 1.85
CA ASP A 112 -10.02 -6.70 1.36
C ASP A 112 -10.96 -6.34 2.51
N SER A 113 -11.27 -5.04 2.60
CA SER A 113 -12.20 -4.48 3.58
C SER A 113 -13.60 -5.08 3.54
N ALA A 114 -14.04 -5.63 2.39
CA ALA A 114 -15.32 -6.30 2.27
C ALA A 114 -15.38 -7.62 3.06
N PHE A 115 -14.22 -8.22 3.36
CA PHE A 115 -14.10 -9.48 4.10
C PHE A 115 -13.59 -9.29 5.52
N VAL A 116 -12.81 -8.24 5.77
CA VAL A 116 -12.24 -7.94 7.09
C VAL A 116 -12.39 -6.45 7.40
N SER A 117 -13.40 -6.10 8.19
CA SER A 117 -13.74 -4.70 8.48
C SER A 117 -12.64 -3.95 9.26
N SER A 118 -11.87 -4.64 10.10
CA SER A 118 -10.78 -4.03 10.91
C SER A 118 -9.62 -3.50 10.07
N VAL A 119 -9.53 -3.92 8.80
CA VAL A 119 -8.48 -3.46 7.87
C VAL A 119 -8.61 -1.97 7.56
N LEU A 120 -9.83 -1.44 7.45
CA LEU A 120 -10.05 0.00 7.20
C LEU A 120 -9.62 0.84 8.39
N GLU A 121 -9.90 0.36 9.61
CA GLU A 121 -9.49 1.03 10.85
C GLU A 121 -7.97 1.04 10.97
N LEU A 122 -7.30 -0.09 10.68
CA LEU A 122 -5.85 -0.14 10.64
C LEU A 122 -5.28 0.84 9.62
N GLY A 123 -5.79 0.83 8.39
CA GLY A 123 -5.34 1.74 7.34
C GLY A 123 -5.45 3.21 7.78
N ARG A 124 -6.57 3.60 8.40
CA ARG A 124 -6.75 4.94 8.96
C ARG A 124 -5.77 5.25 10.08
N ASN A 125 -5.62 4.33 11.04
CA ASN A 125 -4.71 4.50 12.18
C ASN A 125 -3.26 4.70 11.71
N MET A 126 -2.79 3.92 10.73
CA MET A 126 -1.45 4.03 10.15
C MET A 126 -1.18 5.40 9.54
N THR A 127 -2.21 6.11 9.07
CA THR A 127 -2.09 7.45 8.48
C THR A 127 -2.17 8.60 9.49
N THR A 128 -2.29 8.31 10.79
CA THR A 128 -2.35 9.34 11.83
C THR A 128 -0.98 9.87 12.23
N LYS A 129 -0.93 11.12 12.69
CA LYS A 129 0.30 11.72 13.23
C LYS A 129 0.73 11.04 14.53
N GLU A 130 -0.23 10.56 15.32
CA GLU A 130 -0.01 9.82 16.56
C GLU A 130 0.75 8.52 16.29
N HIS A 131 0.29 7.73 15.31
CA HIS A 131 0.96 6.50 14.90
C HIS A 131 2.35 6.77 14.33
N THR A 132 2.49 7.82 13.51
CA THR A 132 3.80 8.26 12.99
C THR A 132 4.79 8.56 14.13
N ARG A 133 4.39 9.35 15.14
CA ARG A 133 5.23 9.64 16.32
C ARG A 133 5.57 8.39 17.12
N TRP A 134 4.63 7.44 17.20
CA TRP A 134 4.86 6.16 17.88
C TRP A 134 5.94 5.33 17.18
N ILE A 135 5.96 5.31 15.83
CA ILE A 135 7.02 4.64 15.06
C ILE A 135 8.37 5.32 15.25
N VAL A 136 8.44 6.66 15.09
CA VAL A 136 9.69 7.42 15.24
C VAL A 136 10.36 7.15 16.59
N ARG A 137 9.59 7.06 17.69
CA ARG A 137 10.11 6.78 19.04
C ARG A 137 10.71 5.37 19.20
N ARG A 138 10.38 4.43 18.32
CA ARG A 138 10.83 3.04 18.37
C ARG A 138 12.01 2.78 17.44
N MET A 139 12.20 3.63 16.42
CA MET A 139 13.36 3.53 15.54
C MET A 139 14.66 3.74 16.32
N ARG A 140 15.70 2.99 15.93
CA ARG A 140 17.03 3.08 16.54
C ARG A 140 18.06 3.50 15.48
N ASP A 141 19.10 4.19 15.94
CA ASP A 141 20.26 4.58 15.11
C ASP A 141 21.15 3.37 14.72
N VAL A 142 20.77 2.16 15.12
CA VAL A 142 21.46 0.92 14.75
C VAL A 142 20.47 -0.09 14.18
N ALA A 143 20.88 -0.81 13.13
CA ALA A 143 20.05 -1.81 12.48
C ALA A 143 19.63 -2.89 13.46
N GLN A 144 18.34 -3.26 13.45
CA GLN A 144 17.81 -4.29 14.32
C GLN A 144 17.68 -5.64 13.59
N PRO A 145 17.79 -6.77 14.30
CA PRO A 145 17.49 -8.08 13.73
C PRO A 145 16.02 -8.18 13.35
N ALA A 146 15.67 -9.08 12.42
CA ALA A 146 14.28 -9.30 12.00
C ALA A 146 13.33 -9.59 13.17
N THR A 147 13.82 -10.24 14.24
CA THR A 147 13.08 -10.52 15.49
C THR A 147 12.58 -9.26 16.20
N TYR A 148 13.31 -8.16 16.10
CA TYR A 148 12.87 -6.88 16.67
C TYR A 148 11.56 -6.38 16.04
N TYR A 149 11.36 -6.66 14.76
CA TYR A 149 10.13 -6.32 14.05
C TYR A 149 9.16 -7.52 13.94
N GLY A 150 9.31 -8.54 14.78
CA GLY A 150 8.38 -9.68 14.84
C GLY A 150 8.92 -11.02 14.30
N GLY A 151 10.15 -11.07 13.77
CA GLY A 151 10.88 -12.33 13.55
C GLY A 151 10.40 -13.20 12.41
N ILE A 152 9.78 -12.61 11.39
CA ILE A 152 9.10 -13.35 10.33
C ILE A 152 10.03 -13.54 9.13
N ASN A 153 10.21 -14.80 8.72
CA ASN A 153 10.98 -15.16 7.52
C ASN A 153 10.00 -15.45 6.36
N LEU A 154 9.56 -14.39 5.69
CA LEU A 154 8.76 -14.50 4.48
C LEU A 154 9.47 -13.82 3.33
N THR A 155 9.73 -14.56 2.27
CA THR A 155 10.18 -14.03 0.99
C THR A 155 8.98 -13.48 0.24
N GLN A 156 9.10 -12.26 -0.29
CA GLN A 156 8.15 -11.78 -1.29
C GLN A 156 8.30 -12.66 -2.53
N VAL A 157 7.19 -13.22 -3.02
CA VAL A 157 7.20 -13.92 -4.32
C VAL A 157 7.57 -12.87 -5.37
N PRO A 158 8.55 -13.14 -6.27
CA PRO A 158 8.85 -12.24 -7.35
C PRO A 158 7.58 -11.93 -8.14
N ASP A 159 7.24 -10.65 -8.24
CA ASP A 159 6.13 -10.17 -9.06
C ASP A 159 6.69 -9.29 -10.17
N HIS A 160 6.05 -9.36 -11.34
CA HIS A 160 6.48 -8.67 -12.55
C HIS A 160 5.26 -8.08 -13.27
N ALA A 161 5.47 -6.96 -13.96
CA ALA A 161 4.53 -6.35 -14.91
C ALA A 161 3.41 -5.43 -14.35
N THR A 162 3.77 -4.44 -13.54
CA THR A 162 2.93 -3.26 -13.26
C THR A 162 3.31 -2.09 -14.17
N SER A 163 2.33 -1.37 -14.71
CA SER A 163 2.51 -0.12 -15.46
C SER A 163 1.79 1.03 -14.76
N GLN A 164 2.43 2.20 -14.75
CA GLN A 164 1.87 3.45 -14.21
C GLN A 164 1.85 4.52 -15.31
N VAL A 165 0.75 5.28 -15.38
CA VAL A 165 0.60 6.43 -16.26
C VAL A 165 0.08 7.62 -15.45
N SER A 166 0.65 8.79 -15.70
CA SER A 166 0.25 10.07 -15.12
C SER A 166 -0.07 11.06 -16.24
N VAL A 167 -1.22 11.74 -16.17
CA VAL A 167 -1.66 12.71 -17.17
C VAL A 167 -2.13 13.98 -16.46
N LEU A 168 -1.75 15.13 -17.00
CA LEU A 168 -2.27 16.45 -16.63
C LEU A 168 -2.77 17.13 -17.90
N ASP A 169 -3.92 17.79 -17.84
CA ASP A 169 -4.46 18.57 -18.95
C ASP A 169 -4.40 20.09 -18.70
N GLU A 170 -4.74 20.86 -19.72
CA GLU A 170 -4.73 22.33 -19.69
C GLU A 170 -5.80 22.94 -18.76
N TYR A 171 -6.83 22.17 -18.40
CA TYR A 171 -7.90 22.60 -17.51
C TYR A 171 -7.58 22.35 -16.02
N GLY A 172 -6.41 21.77 -15.74
CA GLY A 172 -5.96 21.44 -14.39
C GLY A 172 -6.48 20.09 -13.89
N ASN A 173 -7.04 19.24 -14.75
CA ASN A 173 -7.38 17.88 -14.37
C ASN A 173 -6.12 17.01 -14.32
N GLY A 174 -6.03 16.18 -13.30
CA GLY A 174 -4.95 15.20 -13.14
C GLY A 174 -5.49 13.79 -13.00
N VAL A 175 -4.87 12.84 -13.71
CA VAL A 175 -5.19 11.41 -13.61
C VAL A 175 -3.91 10.62 -13.36
N LEU A 176 -3.95 9.76 -12.34
CA LEU A 176 -2.91 8.77 -12.05
C LEU A 176 -3.54 7.38 -12.13
N ALA A 177 -3.02 6.53 -13.00
CA ALA A 177 -3.51 5.16 -13.18
C ALA A 177 -2.37 4.15 -13.06
N THR A 178 -2.58 3.14 -12.22
CA THR A 178 -1.67 1.99 -12.07
C THR A 178 -2.43 0.72 -12.42
N THR A 179 -1.91 -0.09 -13.34
CA THR A 179 -2.52 -1.35 -13.79
C THR A 179 -1.49 -2.47 -13.79
N THR A 180 -1.93 -3.69 -13.50
CA THR A 180 -1.05 -4.86 -13.37
C THR A 180 -1.78 -6.12 -13.82
N ILE A 181 -1.01 -7.09 -14.33
CA ILE A 181 -1.41 -8.48 -14.48
C ILE A 181 -0.32 -9.31 -13.82
N ASN A 182 -0.64 -9.91 -12.68
CA ASN A 182 0.31 -10.70 -11.93
C ASN A 182 0.57 -12.03 -12.65
N ARG A 183 1.79 -12.54 -12.55
CA ARG A 183 2.22 -13.81 -13.16
C ARG A 183 2.48 -14.88 -12.12
#